data_AF-A0A7S3NFY7-F1
#
_entry.id   AF-A0A7S3NFY7-F1
#
_cell.length_a   1.000
_cell.length_b   1.000
_cell.length_c   1.000
_cell.angle_alpha   90.00
_cell.angle_beta   90.00
_cell.angle_gamma   90.00
#
_symmetry.space_group_name_H-M   'P 1'
#
loop_
_entity.id
_entity.type
_entity.pdbx_description
1 polymer ?
#
loop_
_entity_poly.entity_id
_entity_poly.type
_entity_poly.pdbx_seq_one_letter_code
_entity_poly.pdbx_strand_id
1 'polypeptide(L)'
;FKMKSSIITGGNQTLLKSIKKVPSKVIEDQISGKSIFEQYPKPKIIQFLNIGDNSIYTESAVNVDEPIFQPEPHVIQFTNYEELQTKEQILRLRNKDKVARC
;
A
#
# COMPACT_ATOMS: atom_id res chain seq x y z
N PHE A 1 27.33 -9.55 -26.75
CA PHE A 1 26.55 -8.44 -27.32
C PHE A 1 26.30 -7.41 -26.24
N LYS A 2 26.87 -6.20 -26.39
CA LYS A 2 26.83 -5.10 -25.42
C LYS A 2 25.71 -4.16 -25.86
N MET A 3 24.66 -3.95 -25.06
CA MET A 3 23.66 -2.92 -25.32
C MET A 3 23.52 -1.96 -24.14
N LYS A 4 23.43 -0.70 -24.54
CA LYS A 4 23.65 0.52 -23.79
C LYS A 4 22.47 0.83 -22.87
N SER A 5 22.80 1.39 -21.71
CA SER A 5 21.91 2.08 -20.79
C SER A 5 21.14 3.19 -21.49
N SER A 6 19.82 3.18 -21.38
CA SER A 6 18.97 4.35 -21.66
C SER A 6 18.33 4.78 -20.34
N ILE A 7 18.86 5.86 -19.77
CA ILE A 7 18.22 6.59 -18.68
C ILE A 7 17.04 7.34 -19.30
N ILE A 8 15.83 6.87 -19.03
CA ILE A 8 14.61 7.59 -19.39
C ILE A 8 14.39 8.62 -18.28
N THR A 9 14.85 9.85 -18.53
CA THR A 9 14.49 11.04 -17.77
C THR A 9 13.03 11.36 -18.06
N GLY A 10 12.15 11.19 -17.06
CA GLY A 10 10.74 11.53 -17.19
C GLY A 10 10.03 11.61 -15.84
N GLY A 11 9.90 12.83 -15.32
CA GLY A 11 8.73 13.29 -14.57
C GLY A 11 8.49 12.74 -13.16
N ASN A 12 8.73 13.59 -12.16
CA ASN A 12 8.14 13.58 -10.82
C ASN A 12 8.58 12.46 -9.86
N GLN A 13 9.87 12.48 -9.53
CA GLN A 13 10.31 12.06 -8.20
C GLN A 13 9.88 13.10 -7.16
N THR A 14 8.58 13.14 -6.82
CA THR A 14 8.20 13.63 -5.50
C THR A 14 8.55 12.52 -4.53
N LEU A 15 9.85 12.41 -4.23
CA LEU A 15 10.32 11.80 -2.99
C LEU A 15 9.38 12.33 -1.90
N LEU A 16 8.69 11.43 -1.22
CA LEU A 16 7.96 11.74 0.01
C LEU A 16 9.00 12.38 0.94
N LYS A 17 9.13 13.72 0.88
CA LYS A 17 9.94 14.47 1.83
C LYS A 17 9.31 14.12 3.15
N SER A 18 10.00 13.32 3.95
CA SER A 18 9.69 13.22 5.37
C SER A 18 9.84 14.64 5.89
N ILE A 19 8.72 15.35 6.01
CA ILE A 19 8.69 16.66 6.63
C ILE A 19 9.15 16.37 8.05
N LYS A 20 10.41 16.69 8.36
CA LYS A 20 10.97 16.50 9.69
C LYS A 20 10.19 17.42 10.61
N LYS A 21 9.15 16.88 11.24
CA LYS A 21 8.32 17.59 12.21
C LYS A 21 9.14 17.73 13.50
N VAL A 22 9.00 18.88 14.15
CA VAL A 22 9.53 19.06 15.49
C VAL A 22 8.85 18.08 16.45
N PRO A 23 9.55 17.55 17.48
CA PRO A 23 8.99 16.54 18.38
C PRO A 23 7.65 16.94 19.01
N SER A 24 7.48 18.21 19.39
CA SER A 24 6.21 18.74 19.92
C SER A 24 5.05 18.57 18.94
N LYS A 25 5.30 18.78 17.64
CA LYS A 25 4.27 18.66 16.61
C LYS A 25 3.88 17.21 16.33
N VAL A 26 4.82 16.27 16.49
CA VAL A 26 4.55 14.83 16.39
C VAL A 26 3.60 14.39 17.50
N ILE A 27 3.85 14.83 18.74
CA ILE A 27 3.02 14.52 19.90
C ILE A 27 1.60 15.08 19.70
N GLU A 28 1.46 16.33 19.25
CA GLU A 28 0.15 16.93 18.94
C GLU A 28 -0.63 16.14 17.88
N ASP A 29 0.03 15.72 16.80
CA ASP A 29 -0.62 14.96 15.72
C ASP A 29 -1.05 13.56 16.20
N GLN A 30 -0.29 12.93 17.11
CA GLN A 30 -0.65 11.65 17.74
C GLN A 30 -1.85 11.79 18.69
N ILE A 31 -1.87 12.83 19.52
CA ILE A 31 -2.97 13.11 20.47
C ILE A 31 -4.25 13.52 19.72
N SER A 32 -4.14 14.35 18.69
CA SER A 32 -5.29 14.83 17.91
C SER A 32 -5.91 13.77 17.02
N GLY A 33 -5.29 12.59 16.91
CA GLY A 33 -5.80 11.50 16.07
C GLY A 33 -5.86 11.86 14.58
N LYS A 34 -5.02 12.79 14.12
CA LYS A 34 -4.99 13.15 12.70
C LYS A 34 -4.70 11.91 11.86
N SER A 35 -5.63 11.67 10.95
CA SER A 35 -5.58 10.64 9.92
C SER A 35 -4.26 10.74 9.15
N ILE A 36 -3.39 9.73 9.28
CA ILE A 36 -2.14 9.64 8.51
C ILE A 36 -2.37 9.21 7.05
N PHE A 37 -3.62 9.06 6.62
CA PHE A 37 -3.97 8.59 5.27
C PHE A 37 -3.42 9.50 4.17
N GLU A 38 -3.32 10.82 4.41
CA GLU A 38 -2.72 11.76 3.46
C GLU A 38 -1.19 11.58 3.33
N GLN A 39 -0.54 11.07 4.38
CA GLN A 39 0.91 10.84 4.40
C GLN A 39 1.29 9.51 3.75
N TYR A 40 0.37 8.54 3.74
CA TYR A 40 0.58 7.21 3.20
C TYR A 40 -0.33 6.97 1.99
N PRO A 41 0.13 7.31 0.78
CA PRO A 41 -0.67 7.09 -0.43
C PRO A 41 -0.94 5.60 -0.67
N LYS A 42 -1.93 5.30 -1.52
CA LYS A 42 -2.25 3.94 -1.92
C LYS A 42 -0.98 3.18 -2.37
N PRO A 43 -0.83 1.90 -1.99
CA PRO A 43 0.30 1.08 -2.42
C PRO A 43 0.46 1.08 -3.94
N LYS A 44 1.71 1.16 -4.39
CA LYS A 44 2.07 1.06 -5.81
C LYS A 44 2.48 -0.38 -6.15
N ILE A 45 2.20 -0.80 -7.38
CA ILE A 45 2.65 -2.10 -7.90
C ILE A 45 4.16 -2.02 -8.10
N ILE A 46 4.91 -2.87 -7.38
CA ILE A 46 6.37 -2.93 -7.46
C ILE A 46 6.87 -4.09 -8.32
N GLN A 47 6.06 -5.15 -8.43
CA GLN A 47 6.41 -6.38 -9.10
C GLN A 47 5.14 -7.03 -9.63
N PHE A 48 5.22 -7.55 -10.85
CA PHE A 48 4.19 -8.39 -11.42
C PHE A 48 4.43 -9.85 -10.99
N LEU A 49 3.41 -10.49 -10.43
CA LEU A 49 3.42 -11.90 -10.07
C LEU A 49 2.42 -12.65 -10.96
N ASN A 50 2.93 -13.51 -11.85
CA ASN A 50 2.07 -14.35 -12.67
C ASN A 50 1.62 -15.58 -11.88
N ILE A 51 0.41 -15.53 -11.34
CA ILE A 51 -0.19 -16.67 -10.64
C ILE A 51 -0.76 -17.73 -11.60
N GLY A 52 -0.94 -17.39 -12.88
CA GLY A 52 -1.48 -18.28 -13.90
C GLY A 52 -0.57 -19.47 -14.19
N ASP A 53 0.75 -19.30 -14.03
CA ASP A 53 1.73 -20.37 -14.29
C ASP A 53 1.57 -21.58 -13.35
N ASN A 54 0.95 -21.37 -12.18
CA ASN A 54 0.71 -22.40 -11.18
C ASN A 54 -0.78 -22.68 -10.95
N SER A 55 -1.65 -22.24 -11.86
CA SER A 55 -3.11 -22.35 -11.70
C SER A 55 -3.76 -23.05 -12.88
N ILE A 56 -4.79 -23.85 -12.60
CA ILE A 56 -5.69 -24.38 -13.64
C ILE A 56 -6.57 -23.27 -14.25
N TYR A 57 -6.68 -22.11 -13.59
CA TYR A 57 -7.43 -20.95 -14.05
C TYR A 57 -6.45 -19.89 -14.59
N THR A 58 -6.13 -19.98 -15.88
CA THR A 58 -5.17 -19.07 -16.53
C THR A 58 -5.76 -17.71 -16.86
N GLU A 59 -7.09 -17.63 -16.99
CA GLU A 59 -7.81 -16.39 -17.26
C GLU A 59 -8.14 -15.65 -15.96
N SER A 60 -7.93 -14.33 -15.94
CA SER A 60 -8.37 -13.46 -14.85
C SER A 60 -9.28 -12.36 -15.40
N ALA A 61 -10.31 -12.01 -14.64
CA ALA A 61 -11.17 -10.88 -14.96
C ALA A 61 -10.57 -9.53 -14.50
N VAL A 62 -9.48 -9.56 -13.74
CA VAL A 62 -8.79 -8.37 -13.23
C VAL A 62 -7.75 -7.93 -14.26
N ASN A 63 -7.68 -6.61 -14.52
CA ASN A 63 -6.67 -6.04 -15.41
C ASN A 63 -5.26 -6.23 -14.83
N VAL A 64 -4.27 -6.41 -15.70
CA VAL A 64 -2.86 -6.62 -15.33
C VAL A 64 -2.28 -5.45 -14.51
N ASP A 65 -2.80 -4.24 -14.73
CA ASP A 65 -2.40 -3.01 -14.05
C ASP A 65 -3.12 -2.80 -12.70
N GLU A 66 -4.00 -3.72 -12.30
CA GLU A 66 -4.72 -3.67 -11.04
C GLU A 66 -4.35 -4.85 -10.13
N PRO A 67 -4.22 -4.63 -8.81
CA PRO A 67 -3.98 -5.73 -7.90
C PRO A 67 -5.23 -6.59 -7.74
N ILE A 68 -5.05 -7.92 -7.83
CA ILE A 68 -6.10 -8.92 -7.59
C ILE A 68 -6.64 -8.79 -6.16
N PHE A 69 -5.75 -8.57 -5.19
CA PHE A 69 -6.09 -8.31 -3.79
C PHE A 69 -5.82 -6.86 -3.45
N GLN A 70 -6.85 -6.13 -3.05
CA GLN A 70 -6.71 -4.77 -2.56
C GLN A 70 -6.99 -4.70 -1.05
N PRO A 71 -6.06 -4.15 -0.23
CA PRO A 71 -6.30 -3.96 1.19
C PRO A 71 -7.27 -2.80 1.45
N GLU A 72 -8.23 -3.07 2.33
CA GLU A 72 -9.20 -2.08 2.81
C GLU A 72 -9.33 -2.20 4.34
N PRO A 73 -8.93 -1.17 5.11
CA PRO A 73 -8.29 0.08 4.68
C PRO A 73 -6.82 -0.13 4.27
N HIS A 74 -6.28 0.78 3.46
CA HIS A 74 -4.86 0.76 3.06
C HIS A 74 -3.91 1.24 4.15
N VAL A 75 -4.43 1.91 5.18
CA VAL A 75 -3.69 2.39 6.35
C VAL A 75 -4.50 2.05 7.59
N ILE A 76 -3.81 1.50 8.60
CA ILE A 76 -4.37 1.22 9.92
C ILE A 76 -3.62 2.11 10.92
N GLN A 77 -4.38 2.89 11.68
CA GLN A 77 -3.86 3.78 12.71
C GLN A 77 -4.54 3.45 14.03
N PHE A 78 -3.75 3.12 15.05
CA PHE A 78 -4.20 3.03 16.43
C PHE A 78 -3.87 4.34 17.14
N THR A 79 -4.88 5.04 17.62
CA THR A 79 -4.74 6.28 18.41
C THR A 79 -5.02 6.00 19.89
N ASN A 80 -4.68 6.93 20.78
CA ASN A 80 -5.03 6.88 22.21
C ASN A 80 -4.57 5.58 22.90
N TYR A 81 -3.27 5.31 22.86
CA TYR A 81 -2.70 4.15 23.54
C TYR A 81 -2.92 4.25 25.06
N GLU A 82 -3.40 3.17 25.66
CA GLU A 82 -3.52 2.99 27.11
C GLU A 82 -2.83 1.70 27.53
N GLU A 83 -2.25 1.69 28.73
CA GLU A 83 -1.56 0.52 29.27
C GLU A 83 -2.52 -0.66 29.42
N LEU A 84 -2.05 -1.87 29.08
CA LEU A 84 -2.81 -3.13 29.17
C LEU A 84 -4.09 -3.17 28.29
N GLN A 85 -4.29 -2.20 27.40
CA GLN A 85 -5.43 -2.18 26.48
C GLN A 85 -5.11 -2.94 25.19
N THR A 86 -6.03 -3.83 24.77
CA THR A 86 -5.99 -4.47 23.45
C THR A 86 -6.86 -3.68 22.47
N LYS A 87 -6.33 -3.36 21.30
CA LYS A 87 -7.08 -2.74 20.20
C LYS A 87 -7.09 -3.64 18.99
N GLU A 88 -8.26 -3.76 18.38
CA GLU A 88 -8.45 -4.55 17.17
C GLU A 88 -8.88 -3.65 16.03
N GLN A 89 -8.37 -3.93 14.83
CA GLN A 89 -8.77 -3.27 13.59
C GLN A 89 -8.88 -4.32 12.48
N ILE A 90 -9.95 -4.25 11.70
CA ILE A 90 -10.19 -5.19 10.61
C ILE A 90 -9.47 -4.72 9.34
N LEU A 91 -8.59 -5.57 8.82
CA LEU A 91 -8.03 -5.47 7.47
C LEU A 91 -8.75 -6.43 6.55
N ARG A 92 -9.37 -5.93 5.48
CA ARG A 92 -10.04 -6.76 4.47
C ARG A 92 -9.16 -6.86 3.24
N LEU A 93 -8.95 -8.08 2.76
CA LEU A 93 -8.33 -8.36 1.47
C LEU A 93 -9.42 -8.92 0.55
N ARG A 94 -9.94 -8.09 -0.36
CA ARG A 94 -10.98 -8.52 -1.31
C ARG A 94 -10.33 -9.01 -2.60
N ASN A 95 -10.62 -10.24 -2.97
CA ASN A 95 -10.34 -10.78 -4.30
C ASN A 95 -11.30 -10.13 -5.30
N LYS A 96 -10.74 -9.49 -6.33
CA LYS A 96 -11.51 -8.89 -7.43
C LYS A 96 -11.72 -9.81 -8.63
N ASP A 97 -11.15 -11.01 -8.60
CA ASP A 97 -11.29 -11.99 -9.68
C ASP A 97 -12.61 -12.79 -9.54
N LYS A 98 -13.02 -13.45 -10.63
CA LYS A 98 -14.19 -14.34 -10.67
C LYS A 98 -13.93 -15.67 -9.96
N VAL A 99 -12.68 -16.08 -9.92
CA VAL A 99 -12.24 -17.34 -9.31
C VAL A 99 -11.66 -17.03 -7.94
N ALA A 100 -12.00 -17.84 -6.94
CA ALA A 100 -11.34 -17.81 -5.65
C ALA A 100 -9.86 -18.14 -5.83
N ARG A 101 -8.98 -17.18 -5.56
CA ARG A 101 -7.52 -17.35 -5.50
C ARG A 101 -7.11 -17.30 -4.03
N CYS A 102 -6.33 -18.28 -3.57
CA CYS A 102 -5.82 -18.36 -2.19
C CYS A 102 -4.39 -17.85 -2.14
#